data_AF-A0A7S1ZRV4-F1
#
_entry.id   AF-A0A7S1ZRV4-F1
#
_cell.length_a   1.000
_cell.length_b   1.000
_cell.length_c   1.000
_cell.angle_alpha   90.00
_cell.angle_beta   90.00
_cell.angle_gamma   90.00
#
_symmetry.space_group_name_H-M   'P 1'
#
loop_
_entity.id
_entity.type
_entity.pdbx_description
1 polymer ?
#
loop_
_entity_poly.entity_id
_entity_poly.type
_entity_poly.pdbx_seq_one_letter_code
_entity_poly.pdbx_strand_id
1 'polypeptide(L)'
;EEEEEEDGNERKKEENVAAAKEEEETKKCMVEQDEEFLSSIESCLSSDHYQVADIAMGELPSSNNNNKHKWYGFIRLLVYVKGEVTASNISKSSIPIICPVGDKASSYSTTTHPNYKPSQSPDKGAICLAIPSLSLLLCSMHLAGTNKYNVPETIFDDIRMKQLQTINDACFNNTEMIVDDASFRKLRPIVLGDLNFRVEVLSSEGEKERGGKDFCAVNEILMEGETDKVRQLFLEYDRLCLHLGHTTRRRQQQQQQRGKNEFIMNNVNENENHITKNGSTINVDDKSFPSLRRIDLLSDVVDLIWRESFQNKQKTSSNVILPTFTFKVGDVPPRSYANKRTPSWTDRILVSQRLLLLLLSESDDNWICCDKDQETMHSEEEGIQQPLLVGSGEVTSIGTNDDIVLSDHIPLHCLIHFK
;
A
#
# COMPACT_ATOMS: atom_id res chain seq x y z
N GLU A 1 48.46 39.53 7.37
CA GLU A 1 48.33 38.06 7.43
C GLU A 1 47.73 37.63 8.77
N GLU A 2 48.28 37.99 9.94
CA GLU A 2 47.64 37.67 11.24
C GLU A 2 46.31 38.41 11.49
N GLU A 3 46.16 39.69 11.09
CA GLU A 3 44.89 40.43 11.25
C GLU A 3 43.78 39.97 10.29
N GLU A 4 44.11 39.35 9.14
CA GLU A 4 43.11 38.81 8.21
C GLU A 4 42.60 37.42 8.64
N GLU A 5 43.35 36.71 9.49
CA GLU A 5 42.98 35.40 10.02
C GLU A 5 42.00 35.50 11.20
N GLU A 6 42.10 36.54 12.04
CA GLU A 6 41.14 36.79 13.13
C GLU A 6 39.76 37.22 12.59
N ASP A 7 39.72 38.12 11.60
CA ASP A 7 38.47 38.64 11.02
C ASP A 7 37.69 37.55 10.25
N GLY A 8 38.41 36.59 9.66
CA GLY A 8 37.81 35.41 9.00
C GLY A 8 37.21 34.39 9.98
N ASN A 9 37.75 34.30 11.20
CA ASN A 9 37.24 33.41 12.24
C ASN A 9 36.00 33.98 12.93
N GLU A 10 35.90 35.31 13.11
CA GLU A 10 34.71 35.95 13.67
C GLU A 10 33.51 35.83 12.72
N ARG A 11 33.69 36.06 11.40
CA ARG A 11 32.60 35.88 10.41
C ARG A 11 32.08 34.45 10.35
N LYS A 12 32.96 33.45 10.38
CA LYS A 12 32.54 32.03 10.44
C LYS A 12 31.80 31.71 11.73
N LYS A 13 32.17 32.35 12.85
CA LYS A 13 31.48 32.18 14.12
C LYS A 13 30.09 32.80 14.10
N GLU A 14 29.93 33.98 13.49
CA GLU A 14 28.62 34.62 13.32
C GLU A 14 27.71 33.83 12.36
N GLU A 15 28.23 33.34 11.24
CA GLU A 15 27.49 32.46 10.30
C GLU A 15 27.02 31.17 10.99
N ASN A 16 27.87 30.54 11.79
CA ASN A 16 27.50 29.33 12.54
C ASN A 16 26.44 29.61 13.62
N VAL A 17 26.48 30.78 14.27
CA VAL A 17 25.47 31.17 15.27
C VAL A 17 24.13 31.49 14.60
N ALA A 18 24.14 32.14 13.43
CA ALA A 18 22.94 32.41 12.66
C ALA A 18 22.29 31.11 12.15
N ALA A 19 23.09 30.20 11.59
CA ALA A 19 22.61 28.89 11.14
C ALA A 19 22.03 28.05 12.28
N ALA A 20 22.67 28.07 13.46
CA ALA A 20 22.17 27.36 14.64
C ALA A 20 20.83 27.92 15.15
N LYS A 21 20.65 29.25 15.13
CA LYS A 21 19.38 29.88 15.49
C LYS A 21 18.27 29.57 14.48
N GLU A 22 18.57 29.60 13.19
CA GLU A 22 17.62 29.24 12.13
C GLU A 22 17.20 27.76 12.23
N GLU A 23 18.15 26.88 12.57
CA GLU A 23 17.86 25.47 12.82
C GLU A 23 16.97 25.27 14.07
N GLU A 24 17.21 26.04 15.14
CA GLU A 24 16.41 25.99 16.37
C GLU A 24 14.98 26.50 16.16
N GLU A 25 14.82 27.64 15.46
CA GLU A 25 13.50 28.18 15.10
C GLU A 25 12.72 27.24 14.18
N THR A 26 13.40 26.62 13.22
CA THR A 26 12.83 25.59 12.34
C THR A 26 12.32 24.40 13.14
N LYS A 27 13.13 23.86 14.06
CA LYS A 27 12.72 22.74 14.92
C LYS A 27 11.51 23.09 15.78
N LYS A 28 11.46 24.31 16.33
CA LYS A 28 10.33 24.77 17.14
C LYS A 28 9.04 24.85 16.33
N CYS A 29 9.09 25.45 15.13
CA CYS A 29 7.94 25.50 14.23
C CYS A 29 7.43 24.10 13.84
N MET A 30 8.32 23.13 13.68
CA MET A 30 7.95 21.76 13.33
C MET A 30 7.22 21.03 14.48
N VAL A 31 7.66 21.25 15.72
CA VAL A 31 6.98 20.70 16.90
C VAL A 31 5.58 21.28 17.05
N GLU A 32 5.42 22.60 16.89
CA GLU A 32 4.12 23.26 16.98
C GLU A 32 3.13 22.74 15.92
N GLN A 33 3.59 22.50 14.70
CA GLN A 33 2.75 21.92 13.63
C GLN A 33 2.36 20.46 13.89
N ASP A 34 3.27 19.67 14.45
CA ASP A 34 2.98 18.28 14.79
C ASP A 34 1.95 18.18 15.91
N GLU A 35 2.08 19.05 16.92
CA GLU A 35 1.10 19.20 18.01
C GLU A 35 -0.26 19.67 17.49
N GLU A 36 -0.30 20.63 16.56
CA GLU A 36 -1.55 21.08 15.93
C GLU A 36 -2.22 19.95 15.15
N PHE A 37 -1.45 19.19 14.38
CA PHE A 37 -1.93 18.03 13.63
C PHE A 37 -2.51 16.96 14.58
N LEU A 38 -1.77 16.56 15.61
CA LEU A 38 -2.24 15.59 16.60
C LEU A 38 -3.48 16.09 17.32
N SER A 39 -3.49 17.35 17.75
CA SER A 39 -4.64 17.96 18.43
C SER A 39 -5.89 17.96 17.53
N SER A 40 -5.72 18.19 16.22
CA SER A 40 -6.83 18.13 15.27
C SER A 40 -7.44 16.72 15.17
N ILE A 41 -6.61 15.68 15.20
CA ILE A 41 -7.07 14.28 15.22
C ILE A 41 -7.81 13.99 16.53
N GLU A 42 -7.19 14.32 17.67
CA GLU A 42 -7.76 14.07 18.99
C GLU A 42 -9.10 14.78 19.20
N SER A 43 -9.26 15.98 18.63
CA SER A 43 -10.53 16.72 18.69
C SER A 43 -11.70 16.02 17.99
N CYS A 44 -11.40 15.12 17.03
CA CYS A 44 -12.38 14.33 16.31
C CYS A 44 -12.68 12.99 17.00
N LEU A 45 -11.91 12.61 18.01
CA LEU A 45 -12.09 11.37 18.77
C LEU A 45 -12.95 11.64 20.02
N SER A 46 -13.75 10.66 20.42
CA SER A 46 -14.42 10.73 21.73
C SER A 46 -13.44 10.54 22.87
N SER A 47 -13.77 11.07 24.05
CA SER A 47 -12.92 11.06 25.26
C SER A 47 -12.54 9.67 25.78
N ASP A 48 -13.12 8.62 25.23
CA ASP A 48 -12.82 7.22 25.55
C ASP A 48 -11.83 6.58 24.58
N HIS A 49 -11.29 7.31 23.59
CA HIS A 49 -10.17 6.86 22.77
C HIS A 49 -8.85 7.25 23.40
N TYR A 50 -7.93 6.29 23.44
CA TYR A 50 -6.59 6.44 24.00
C TYR A 50 -5.57 6.04 22.93
N GLN A 51 -4.55 6.87 22.75
CA GLN A 51 -3.45 6.56 21.85
C GLN A 51 -2.64 5.39 22.44
N VAL A 52 -2.42 4.33 21.65
CA VAL A 52 -1.62 3.16 22.05
C VAL A 52 -0.29 3.08 21.31
N ALA A 53 -0.18 3.75 20.15
CA ALA A 53 1.06 3.88 19.42
C ALA A 53 1.08 5.15 18.58
N ASP A 54 2.24 5.80 18.56
CA ASP A 54 2.64 6.82 17.61
C ASP A 54 4.05 6.47 17.15
N ILE A 55 4.15 5.93 15.94
CA ILE A 55 5.41 5.44 15.40
C ILE A 55 5.66 6.15 14.09
N ALA A 56 6.84 6.75 13.97
CA ALA A 56 7.23 7.51 12.79
C ALA A 56 8.58 7.04 12.24
N MET A 57 8.78 7.24 10.94
CA MET A 57 10.02 6.94 10.21
C MET A 57 10.17 7.97 9.10
N GLY A 58 11.41 8.44 8.90
CA GLY A 58 11.75 9.48 7.93
C GLY A 58 11.97 10.85 8.56
N GLU A 59 12.23 11.85 7.73
CA GLU A 59 12.42 13.23 8.18
C GLU A 59 11.07 13.94 8.34
N LEU A 60 10.90 14.61 9.48
CA LEU A 60 9.84 15.59 9.66
C LEU A 60 10.02 16.76 8.65
N PRO A 61 8.94 17.43 8.22
CA PRO A 61 9.00 18.45 7.18
C PRO A 61 9.87 19.64 7.59
N SER A 62 10.95 19.94 6.84
CA SER A 62 11.75 21.15 7.10
C SER A 62 11.09 22.41 6.55
N SER A 63 11.23 23.54 7.26
CA SER A 63 10.67 24.85 6.89
C SER A 63 11.51 25.65 5.91
N ASN A 64 12.60 25.10 5.37
CA ASN A 64 13.56 25.91 4.62
C ASN A 64 13.08 26.33 3.22
N ASN A 65 13.06 27.66 3.04
CA ASN A 65 12.89 28.47 1.84
C ASN A 65 11.49 28.57 1.20
N ASN A 66 10.87 29.73 1.43
CA ASN A 66 9.80 30.36 0.65
C ASN A 66 8.63 29.44 0.24
N ASN A 67 7.68 29.32 1.17
CA ASN A 67 6.25 29.08 0.95
C ASN A 67 5.74 27.69 0.55
N LYS A 68 6.50 26.60 0.68
CA LYS A 68 5.89 25.24 0.67
C LYS A 68 6.63 24.31 1.64
N HIS A 69 6.01 24.01 2.78
CA HIS A 69 6.36 22.84 3.58
C HIS A 69 6.25 21.60 2.69
N LYS A 70 7.33 20.83 2.56
CA LYS A 70 7.33 19.62 1.75
C LYS A 70 7.57 18.42 2.64
N TRP A 71 6.49 17.71 2.93
CA TRP A 71 6.54 16.38 3.51
C TRP A 71 7.19 15.44 2.49
N TYR A 72 8.45 15.07 2.70
CA TYR A 72 9.10 14.08 1.85
C TYR A 72 9.58 12.92 2.70
N GLY A 73 9.03 11.73 2.45
CA GLY A 73 9.57 10.51 3.03
C GLY A 73 9.17 10.21 4.46
N PHE A 74 8.17 10.91 5.01
CA PHE A 74 7.65 10.66 6.34
C PHE A 74 6.54 9.61 6.29
N ILE A 75 6.68 8.56 7.07
CA ILE A 75 5.63 7.57 7.36
C ILE A 75 5.30 7.72 8.84
N ARG A 76 4.02 7.75 9.20
CA ARG A 76 3.57 7.73 10.60
C ARG A 76 2.39 6.80 10.75
N LEU A 77 2.41 6.00 11.80
CA LEU A 77 1.33 5.12 12.21
C LEU A 77 0.83 5.59 13.56
N LEU A 78 -0.38 6.16 13.57
CA LEU A 78 -1.12 6.53 14.77
C LEU A 78 -2.18 5.47 15.05
N VAL A 79 -2.18 4.92 16.25
CA VAL A 79 -3.14 3.88 16.66
C VAL A 79 -3.85 4.33 17.93
N TYR A 80 -5.17 4.41 17.85
CA TYR A 80 -6.05 4.73 18.97
C TYR A 80 -6.95 3.53 19.27
N VAL A 81 -7.25 3.35 20.56
CA VAL A 81 -8.13 2.27 21.06
C VAL A 81 -9.17 2.87 21.98
N LYS A 82 -10.42 2.42 21.84
CA LYS A 82 -11.51 2.79 22.74
C LYS A 82 -11.46 1.97 24.04
N GLY A 83 -11.44 2.65 25.18
CA GLY A 83 -11.44 2.09 26.53
C GLY A 83 -10.04 1.98 27.16
N GLU A 84 -9.89 2.56 28.36
CA GLU A 84 -8.60 2.72 29.05
C GLU A 84 -7.91 1.38 29.38
N VAL A 85 -8.67 0.42 29.91
CA VAL A 85 -8.15 -0.91 30.27
C VAL A 85 -7.63 -1.64 29.03
N THR A 86 -8.39 -1.59 27.94
CA THR A 86 -8.01 -2.16 26.64
C THR A 86 -6.75 -1.49 26.11
N ALA A 87 -6.69 -0.16 26.17
CA ALA A 87 -5.54 0.62 25.71
C ALA A 87 -4.25 0.31 26.50
N SER A 88 -4.32 0.24 27.84
CA SER A 88 -3.19 -0.16 28.68
C SER A 88 -2.69 -1.57 28.36
N ASN A 89 -3.61 -2.53 28.13
CA ASN A 89 -3.24 -3.90 27.80
C ASN A 89 -2.60 -4.01 26.41
N ILE A 90 -3.18 -3.32 25.42
CA ILE A 90 -2.63 -3.28 24.07
C ILE A 90 -1.26 -2.61 24.09
N SER A 91 -1.12 -1.42 24.67
CA SER A 91 0.15 -0.69 24.73
C SER A 91 1.28 -1.53 25.35
N LYS A 92 1.03 -2.25 26.46
CA LYS A 92 2.02 -3.13 27.11
C LYS A 92 2.42 -4.34 26.28
N SER A 93 1.51 -4.86 25.46
CA SER A 93 1.73 -6.06 24.65
C SER A 93 2.19 -5.77 23.23
N SER A 94 2.10 -4.51 22.79
CA SER A 94 2.38 -4.13 21.41
C SER A 94 3.87 -4.01 21.15
N ILE A 95 4.30 -4.45 19.97
CA ILE A 95 5.70 -4.47 19.57
C ILE A 95 5.85 -3.60 18.32
N PRO A 96 6.47 -2.41 18.42
CA PRO A 96 6.75 -1.58 17.27
C PRO A 96 7.89 -2.20 16.44
N ILE A 97 7.76 -2.14 15.11
CA ILE A 97 8.77 -2.63 14.17
C ILE A 97 8.99 -1.54 13.12
N ILE A 98 10.23 -1.08 12.98
CA ILE A 98 10.61 -0.06 11.99
C ILE A 98 11.50 -0.73 10.95
N CYS A 99 11.06 -0.72 9.70
CA CYS A 99 11.70 -1.44 8.60
C CYS A 99 12.11 -0.47 7.49
N PRO A 100 13.25 0.24 7.62
CA PRO A 100 13.78 1.01 6.51
C PRO A 100 14.28 0.05 5.43
N VAL A 101 13.76 0.19 4.21
CA VAL A 101 14.13 -0.66 3.06
C VAL A 101 14.62 0.15 1.86
N GLY A 102 14.76 1.45 2.04
CA GLY A 102 15.51 2.27 1.13
C GLY A 102 15.60 3.72 1.53
N ASP A 103 16.69 4.32 1.08
CA ASP A 103 16.84 5.77 0.99
C ASP A 103 16.33 6.23 -0.36
N LYS A 104 16.12 7.55 -0.48
CA LYS A 104 15.82 8.21 -1.75
C LYS A 104 16.82 7.82 -2.84
N ALA A 105 18.05 7.45 -2.43
CA ALA A 105 19.17 7.03 -3.25
C ALA A 105 19.29 5.50 -3.48
N SER A 106 18.72 4.61 -2.64
CA SER A 106 18.96 3.15 -2.75
C SER A 106 18.10 2.47 -3.82
N SER A 107 17.10 3.16 -4.37
CA SER A 107 16.45 2.77 -5.64
C SER A 107 17.41 2.78 -6.85
N TYR A 108 18.68 3.18 -6.67
CA TYR A 108 19.66 3.37 -7.73
C TYR A 108 21.01 2.67 -7.58
N SER A 109 21.23 1.80 -6.59
CA SER A 109 22.50 1.07 -6.44
C SER A 109 22.61 -0.19 -7.32
N THR A 110 22.30 -0.07 -8.62
CA THR A 110 22.73 -1.03 -9.65
C THR A 110 23.60 -0.39 -10.74
N THR A 111 23.90 0.91 -10.68
CA THR A 111 24.86 1.54 -11.60
C THR A 111 25.80 2.51 -10.88
N THR A 112 27.09 2.18 -10.92
CA THR A 112 28.22 2.98 -10.48
C THR A 112 28.24 4.35 -11.16
N HIS A 113 28.05 5.44 -10.40
CA HIS A 113 28.39 6.80 -10.84
C HIS A 113 29.11 7.54 -9.70
N PRO A 114 30.34 8.07 -9.90
CA PRO A 114 31.25 8.44 -8.81
C PRO A 114 31.00 9.81 -8.13
N ASN A 115 29.92 10.53 -8.43
CA ASN A 115 29.71 11.90 -7.96
C ASN A 115 28.37 12.14 -7.24
N TYR A 116 27.94 11.25 -6.34
CA TYR A 116 26.73 11.49 -5.54
C TYR A 116 27.01 11.36 -4.04
N LYS A 117 26.69 12.41 -3.27
CA LYS A 117 26.85 12.44 -1.80
C LYS A 117 25.57 11.93 -1.11
N PRO A 118 25.70 11.06 -0.09
CA PRO A 118 24.57 10.52 0.66
C PRO A 118 23.91 11.58 1.55
N SER A 119 22.60 11.76 1.42
CA SER A 119 21.74 12.29 2.48
C SER A 119 20.98 11.09 3.08
N GLN A 120 21.15 10.87 4.39
CA GLN A 120 21.09 9.57 5.07
C GLN A 120 19.71 9.17 5.66
N SER A 121 18.59 9.76 5.23
CA SER A 121 17.28 9.37 5.77
C SER A 121 16.51 8.43 4.85
N PRO A 122 16.10 7.24 5.32
CA PRO A 122 15.27 6.32 4.56
C PRO A 122 13.87 6.91 4.34
N ASP A 123 13.53 7.19 3.08
CA ASP A 123 12.21 7.71 2.69
C ASP A 123 11.25 6.59 2.23
N LYS A 124 11.70 5.32 2.32
CA LYS A 124 10.99 4.11 1.91
C LYS A 124 11.15 3.01 2.95
N GLY A 125 10.07 2.29 3.20
CA GLY A 125 10.02 1.29 4.26
C GLY A 125 8.63 1.05 4.77
N ALA A 126 8.60 0.48 5.97
CA ALA A 126 7.39 0.25 6.70
C ALA A 126 7.56 0.57 8.18
N ILE A 127 6.46 1.00 8.77
CA ILE A 127 6.27 1.05 10.20
C ILE A 127 5.17 0.06 10.53
N CYS A 128 5.47 -0.87 11.41
CA CYS A 128 4.53 -1.89 11.81
C CYS A 128 4.31 -1.86 13.32
N LEU A 129 3.11 -2.28 13.72
CA LEU A 129 2.75 -2.53 15.10
C LEU A 129 2.16 -3.94 15.20
N ALA A 130 2.90 -4.83 15.83
CA ALA A 130 2.38 -6.14 16.18
C ALA A 130 1.61 -6.04 17.49
N ILE A 131 0.38 -6.58 17.52
CA ILE A 131 -0.48 -6.62 18.70
C ILE A 131 -0.82 -8.09 18.96
N PRO A 132 0.06 -8.85 19.65
CA PRO A 132 -0.10 -10.28 19.87
C PRO A 132 -1.40 -10.62 20.61
N SER A 133 -1.82 -9.78 21.55
CA SER A 133 -3.07 -9.94 22.29
C SER A 133 -4.33 -9.96 21.41
N LEU A 134 -4.24 -9.43 20.18
CA LEU A 134 -5.31 -9.42 19.18
C LEU A 134 -5.00 -10.32 17.96
N SER A 135 -3.85 -11.00 17.94
CA SER A 135 -3.32 -11.69 16.76
C SER A 135 -3.37 -10.80 15.50
N LEU A 136 -2.95 -9.53 15.65
CA LEU A 136 -3.04 -8.49 14.62
C LEU A 136 -1.66 -7.91 14.32
N LEU A 137 -1.39 -7.65 13.04
CA LEU A 137 -0.23 -6.89 12.59
C LEU A 137 -0.72 -5.70 11.76
N LEU A 138 -0.43 -4.48 12.20
CA LEU A 138 -0.68 -3.27 11.41
C LEU A 138 0.62 -2.89 10.69
N CYS A 139 0.58 -2.65 9.39
CA CYS A 139 1.75 -2.25 8.59
C CYS A 139 1.42 -1.03 7.75
N SER A 140 2.02 0.12 8.06
CA SER A 140 2.00 1.31 7.19
C SER A 140 3.26 1.32 6.33
N MET A 141 3.10 1.33 5.00
CA MET A 141 4.21 1.19 4.05
C MET A 141 4.30 2.36 3.08
N HIS A 142 5.52 2.64 2.64
CA HIS A 142 5.82 3.52 1.51
C HIS A 142 6.92 2.85 0.67
N LEU A 143 6.52 2.22 -0.43
CA LEU A 143 7.42 1.47 -1.30
C LEU A 143 7.97 2.33 -2.44
N ALA A 144 8.97 1.83 -3.16
CA ALA A 144 9.64 2.57 -4.23
C ALA A 144 8.65 3.03 -5.32
N GLY A 145 8.60 4.34 -5.54
CA GLY A 145 7.81 4.95 -6.61
C GLY A 145 8.54 4.97 -7.95
N THR A 146 7.77 5.13 -9.03
CA THR A 146 8.30 5.32 -10.39
C THR A 146 8.88 6.74 -10.50
N ASN A 147 10.20 6.85 -10.35
CA ASN A 147 10.93 8.12 -10.38
C ASN A 147 11.68 8.37 -11.71
N LYS A 148 11.72 7.38 -12.61
CA LYS A 148 12.39 7.46 -13.91
C LYS A 148 11.40 7.24 -15.06
N TYR A 149 11.47 8.13 -16.05
CA TYR A 149 10.73 7.99 -17.31
C TYR A 149 11.38 6.93 -18.21
N ASN A 150 10.59 6.36 -19.12
CA ASN A 150 11.06 5.37 -20.10
C ASN A 150 11.62 4.09 -19.47
N VAL A 151 11.12 3.69 -18.29
CA VAL A 151 11.45 2.42 -17.64
C VAL A 151 10.17 1.63 -17.38
N PRO A 152 10.07 0.38 -17.87
CA PRO A 152 8.93 -0.52 -17.59
C PRO A 152 8.65 -0.68 -16.09
N GLU A 153 7.38 -0.84 -15.71
CA GLU A 153 6.98 -0.96 -14.30
C GLU A 153 7.43 -2.29 -13.73
N THR A 154 7.59 -3.31 -14.58
CA THR A 154 8.17 -4.61 -14.19
C THR A 154 9.49 -4.46 -13.42
N ILE A 155 10.34 -3.49 -13.79
CA ILE A 155 11.60 -3.22 -13.09
C ILE A 155 11.35 -2.62 -11.70
N PHE A 156 10.38 -1.71 -11.57
CA PHE A 156 10.02 -1.13 -10.28
C PHE A 156 9.28 -2.13 -9.39
N ASP A 157 8.49 -3.03 -9.97
CA ASP A 157 7.85 -4.12 -9.26
C ASP A 157 8.88 -5.06 -8.63
N ASP A 158 9.94 -5.42 -9.36
CA ASP A 158 11.03 -6.22 -8.77
C ASP A 158 11.66 -5.53 -7.56
N ILE A 159 11.79 -4.20 -7.59
CA ILE A 159 12.28 -3.40 -6.46
C ILE A 159 11.26 -3.44 -5.31
N ARG A 160 9.98 -3.14 -5.58
CA ARG A 160 8.90 -3.15 -4.58
C ARG A 160 8.76 -4.53 -3.92
N MET A 161 8.86 -5.60 -4.70
CA MET A 161 8.77 -6.98 -4.20
C MET A 161 9.97 -7.35 -3.32
N LYS A 162 11.18 -6.88 -3.65
CA LYS A 162 12.35 -7.04 -2.76
C LYS A 162 12.17 -6.26 -1.46
N GLN A 163 11.67 -5.03 -1.52
CA GLN A 163 11.37 -4.22 -0.34
C GLN A 163 10.32 -4.89 0.55
N LEU A 164 9.24 -5.40 -0.05
CA LEU A 164 8.22 -6.19 0.64
C LEU A 164 8.79 -7.45 1.28
N GLN A 165 9.69 -8.17 0.60
CA GLN A 165 10.36 -9.32 1.19
C GLN A 165 11.20 -8.92 2.41
N THR A 166 11.95 -7.82 2.34
CA THR A 166 12.72 -7.32 3.48
C THR A 166 11.82 -6.94 4.66
N ILE A 167 10.70 -6.26 4.39
CA ILE A 167 9.69 -5.92 5.42
C ILE A 167 9.09 -7.20 6.00
N ASN A 168 8.77 -8.19 5.16
CA ASN A 168 8.23 -9.48 5.57
C ASN A 168 9.19 -10.21 6.50
N ASP A 169 10.47 -10.27 6.14
CA ASP A 169 11.51 -10.91 6.95
C ASP A 169 11.71 -10.18 8.28
N ALA A 170 11.63 -8.84 8.29
CA ALA A 170 11.69 -8.07 9.52
C ALA A 170 10.47 -8.31 10.44
N CYS A 171 9.28 -8.49 9.86
CA CYS A 171 8.07 -8.77 10.63
C CYS A 171 8.04 -10.22 11.15
N PHE A 172 8.40 -11.21 10.34
CA PHE A 172 8.14 -12.62 10.64
C PHE A 172 9.38 -13.47 10.93
N ASN A 173 10.58 -13.07 10.49
CA ASN A 173 11.78 -13.91 10.53
C ASN A 173 12.90 -13.38 11.45
N ASN A 174 13.01 -12.07 11.67
CA ASN A 174 14.14 -11.45 12.39
C ASN A 174 13.86 -11.11 13.86
N THR A 175 12.74 -11.54 14.41
CA THR A 175 12.37 -11.24 15.79
C THR A 175 12.95 -12.26 16.78
N GLU A 176 14.27 -12.19 16.99
CA GLU A 176 14.94 -12.77 18.18
C GLU A 176 14.36 -12.19 19.50
N MET A 177 13.56 -11.13 19.43
CA MET A 177 12.92 -10.46 20.56
C MET A 177 11.57 -11.05 21.02
N ILE A 178 11.04 -12.12 20.40
CA ILE A 178 9.65 -12.54 20.64
C ILE A 178 9.57 -13.97 21.20
N VAL A 179 9.01 -14.06 22.40
CA VAL A 179 9.11 -15.18 23.36
C VAL A 179 8.34 -16.45 22.95
N ASP A 180 7.66 -16.49 21.80
CA ASP A 180 7.03 -17.73 21.29
C ASP A 180 6.75 -17.65 19.78
N ASP A 181 7.62 -18.27 18.95
CA ASP A 181 7.56 -18.31 17.47
C ASP A 181 6.19 -18.81 16.94
N ALA A 182 5.49 -19.65 17.71
CA ALA A 182 4.19 -20.19 17.31
C ALA A 182 3.05 -19.15 17.33
N SER A 183 3.17 -18.10 18.14
CA SER A 183 2.13 -17.07 18.28
C SER A 183 2.17 -16.02 17.15
N PHE A 184 3.36 -15.73 16.62
CA PHE A 184 3.54 -14.66 15.64
C PHE A 184 3.15 -15.07 14.22
N ARG A 185 3.29 -16.36 13.87
CA ARG A 185 2.75 -16.91 12.62
C ARG A 185 1.22 -16.86 12.52
N LYS A 186 0.54 -16.53 13.63
CA LYS A 186 -0.91 -16.32 13.68
C LYS A 186 -1.30 -14.85 13.50
N LEU A 187 -0.35 -13.91 13.44
CA LEU A 187 -0.71 -12.52 13.22
C LEU A 187 -1.37 -12.35 11.86
N ARG A 188 -2.47 -11.63 11.86
CA ARG A 188 -3.24 -11.34 10.66
C ARG A 188 -2.91 -9.92 10.20
N PRO A 189 -2.31 -9.72 9.02
CA PRO A 189 -1.90 -8.40 8.59
C PRO A 189 -3.07 -7.52 8.14
N ILE A 190 -2.98 -6.23 8.49
CA ILE A 190 -3.60 -5.10 7.82
C ILE A 190 -2.47 -4.26 7.26
N VAL A 191 -2.32 -4.26 5.93
CA VAL A 191 -1.31 -3.48 5.22
C VAL A 191 -1.97 -2.24 4.64
N LEU A 192 -1.40 -1.07 4.91
CA LEU A 192 -1.89 0.22 4.43
C LEU A 192 -0.75 1.12 3.97
N GLY A 193 -1.06 2.11 3.14
CA GLY A 193 -0.12 3.13 2.68
C GLY A 193 0.20 3.09 1.19
N ASP A 194 1.21 3.84 0.78
CA ASP A 194 1.63 4.00 -0.62
C ASP A 194 2.51 2.82 -1.06
N LEU A 195 1.85 1.77 -1.57
CA LEU A 195 2.54 0.60 -2.13
C LEU A 195 3.15 0.88 -3.51
N ASN A 196 2.85 2.03 -4.09
CA ASN A 196 3.42 2.55 -5.33
C ASN A 196 3.24 1.70 -6.60
N PHE A 197 2.53 0.58 -6.56
CA PHE A 197 2.16 -0.19 -7.75
C PHE A 197 1.28 0.66 -8.67
N ARG A 198 1.49 0.49 -9.98
CA ARG A 198 0.89 1.32 -11.01
C ARG A 198 -0.05 0.52 -11.91
N VAL A 199 -0.84 1.26 -12.65
CA VAL A 199 -1.46 0.77 -13.89
C VAL A 199 -0.45 0.94 -15.01
N GLU A 200 -0.24 -0.11 -15.80
CA GLU A 200 0.62 -0.08 -16.98
C GLU A 200 -0.10 -0.77 -18.14
N VAL A 201 -0.65 0.01 -19.07
CA VAL A 201 -1.33 -0.48 -20.27
C VAL A 201 -0.32 -0.79 -21.37
N LEU A 202 0.71 0.05 -21.47
CA LEU A 202 1.73 -0.01 -22.51
C LEU A 202 3.10 -0.31 -21.90
N SER A 203 3.73 -1.42 -22.33
CA SER A 203 4.94 -1.96 -21.70
C SER A 203 6.25 -1.60 -22.42
N SER A 204 6.20 -0.90 -23.56
CA SER A 204 7.40 -0.64 -24.36
C SER A 204 8.19 0.62 -23.90
N GLU A 205 9.51 0.57 -24.06
CA GLU A 205 10.41 1.69 -23.75
C GLU A 205 10.07 2.90 -24.64
N GLY A 206 9.91 4.08 -24.03
CA GLY A 206 9.53 5.33 -24.72
C GLY A 206 8.04 5.71 -24.60
N GLU A 207 7.18 4.80 -24.11
CA GLU A 207 5.74 5.08 -23.93
C GLU A 207 5.42 5.70 -22.56
N LYS A 208 6.45 5.79 -21.72
CA LYS A 208 6.43 6.27 -20.33
C LYS A 208 7.13 7.61 -20.16
N GLU A 209 7.06 8.45 -21.17
CA GLU A 209 7.46 9.85 -21.01
C GLU A 209 6.46 10.59 -20.11
N ARG A 210 6.84 11.80 -19.69
CA ARG A 210 5.95 12.67 -18.92
C ARG A 210 4.72 13.00 -19.75
N GLY A 211 3.55 12.51 -19.33
CA GLY A 211 2.32 12.65 -20.13
C GLY A 211 2.36 11.81 -21.41
N GLY A 212 3.13 10.73 -21.40
CA GLY A 212 3.31 9.80 -22.52
C GLY A 212 2.07 8.96 -22.80
N LYS A 213 2.21 8.03 -23.76
CA LYS A 213 1.08 7.25 -24.28
C LYS A 213 0.34 6.45 -23.21
N ASP A 214 1.06 5.92 -22.21
CA ASP A 214 0.44 5.17 -21.12
C ASP A 214 -0.47 6.05 -20.26
N PHE A 215 -0.02 7.28 -19.93
CA PHE A 215 -0.86 8.29 -19.28
C PHE A 215 -2.08 8.62 -20.15
N CYS A 216 -1.89 8.87 -21.44
CA CYS A 216 -2.98 9.22 -22.35
C CYS A 216 -4.02 8.10 -22.43
N ALA A 217 -3.60 6.84 -22.58
CA ALA A 217 -4.49 5.69 -22.66
C ALA A 217 -5.34 5.52 -21.39
N VAL A 218 -4.72 5.64 -20.22
CA VAL A 218 -5.44 5.57 -18.94
C VAL A 218 -6.36 6.78 -18.76
N ASN A 219 -5.87 7.98 -19.03
CA ASN A 219 -6.64 9.21 -18.83
C ASN A 219 -7.82 9.31 -19.79
N GLU A 220 -7.71 8.82 -21.03
CA GLU A 220 -8.81 8.76 -22.00
C GLU A 220 -9.97 7.91 -21.45
N ILE A 221 -9.68 6.70 -20.98
CA ILE A 221 -10.68 5.81 -20.36
C ILE A 221 -11.34 6.45 -19.13
N LEU A 222 -10.55 7.14 -18.30
CA LEU A 222 -11.08 7.83 -17.11
C LEU A 222 -11.98 9.02 -17.49
N MET A 223 -11.64 9.76 -18.53
CA MET A 223 -12.40 10.93 -19.01
C MET A 223 -13.71 10.54 -19.71
N GLU A 224 -13.78 9.35 -20.31
CA GLU A 224 -15.04 8.80 -20.84
C GLU A 224 -16.07 8.56 -19.72
N GLY A 225 -15.62 8.34 -18.48
CA GLY A 225 -16.49 8.16 -17.31
C GLY A 225 -17.28 6.84 -17.31
N GLU A 226 -17.00 5.92 -18.22
CA GLU A 226 -17.64 4.61 -18.29
C GLU A 226 -17.07 3.67 -17.22
N THR A 227 -17.82 3.48 -16.13
CA THR A 227 -17.39 2.70 -14.96
C THR A 227 -16.93 1.28 -15.29
N ASP A 228 -17.53 0.65 -16.30
CA ASP A 228 -17.14 -0.70 -16.73
C ASP A 228 -15.80 -0.73 -17.46
N LYS A 229 -15.47 0.31 -18.22
CA LYS A 229 -14.14 0.45 -18.83
C LYS A 229 -13.06 0.71 -17.79
N VAL A 230 -13.36 1.53 -16.78
CA VAL A 230 -12.43 1.77 -15.64
C VAL A 230 -12.19 0.47 -14.87
N ARG A 231 -13.25 -0.29 -14.57
CA ARG A 231 -13.12 -1.63 -13.99
C ARG A 231 -12.25 -2.52 -14.86
N GLN A 232 -12.51 -2.61 -16.16
CA GLN A 232 -11.74 -3.48 -17.04
C GLN A 232 -10.26 -3.08 -17.08
N LEU A 233 -9.96 -1.79 -17.14
CA LEU A 233 -8.62 -1.24 -17.09
C LEU A 233 -7.86 -1.73 -15.85
N PHE A 234 -8.40 -1.50 -14.65
CA PHE A 234 -7.72 -1.90 -13.42
C PHE A 234 -7.69 -3.42 -13.21
N LEU A 235 -8.69 -4.15 -13.72
CA LEU A 235 -8.68 -5.61 -13.69
C LEU A 235 -7.56 -6.18 -14.56
N GLU A 236 -7.23 -5.56 -15.70
CA GLU A 236 -6.24 -6.08 -16.63
C GLU A 236 -4.83 -5.59 -16.33
N TYR A 237 -4.69 -4.34 -15.89
CA TYR A 237 -3.42 -3.62 -15.91
C TYR A 237 -2.95 -3.11 -14.53
N ASP A 238 -3.73 -3.25 -13.46
CA ASP A 238 -3.25 -2.95 -12.10
C ASP A 238 -2.21 -3.99 -11.66
N ARG A 239 -0.99 -3.53 -11.43
CA ARG A 239 0.14 -4.44 -11.24
C ARG A 239 0.15 -5.14 -9.88
N LEU A 240 -0.39 -4.54 -8.83
CA LEU A 240 -0.54 -5.24 -7.54
C LEU A 240 -1.56 -6.38 -7.65
N CYS A 241 -2.66 -6.18 -8.38
CA CYS A 241 -3.66 -7.22 -8.60
C CYS A 241 -3.11 -8.45 -9.32
N LEU A 242 -2.11 -8.26 -10.20
CA LEU A 242 -1.37 -9.37 -10.83
C LEU A 242 -0.61 -10.18 -9.78
N HIS A 243 0.11 -9.52 -8.87
CA HIS A 243 0.86 -10.16 -7.79
C HIS A 243 -0.03 -10.86 -6.75
N LEU A 244 -1.23 -10.34 -6.49
CA LEU A 244 -2.22 -10.98 -5.62
C LEU A 244 -2.96 -12.15 -6.31
N GLY A 245 -2.73 -12.39 -7.60
CA GLY A 245 -3.33 -13.50 -8.35
C GLY A 245 -4.83 -13.32 -8.66
N HIS A 246 -5.36 -12.09 -8.55
CA HIS A 246 -6.77 -11.81 -8.83
C HIS A 246 -7.12 -11.99 -10.32
N THR A 247 -6.17 -11.70 -11.22
CA THR A 247 -6.39 -11.70 -12.68
C THR A 247 -6.32 -13.09 -13.28
N THR A 248 -5.35 -13.92 -12.87
CA THR A 248 -5.19 -15.30 -13.35
C THR A 248 -6.39 -16.18 -13.00
N ARG A 249 -6.92 -16.07 -11.77
CA ARG A 249 -8.09 -16.83 -11.31
C ARG A 249 -9.34 -16.50 -12.11
N ARG A 250 -9.55 -15.22 -12.46
CA ARG A 250 -10.72 -14.80 -13.25
C ARG A 250 -10.57 -15.14 -14.73
N ARG A 251 -9.36 -15.05 -15.32
CA ARG A 251 -9.11 -15.54 -16.69
C ARG A 251 -9.37 -17.04 -16.80
N GLN A 252 -8.95 -17.84 -15.81
CA GLN A 252 -9.27 -19.27 -15.75
C GLN A 252 -10.78 -19.50 -15.61
N GLN A 253 -11.48 -18.75 -14.75
CA GLN A 253 -12.95 -18.84 -14.65
C GLN A 253 -13.68 -18.43 -15.94
N GLN A 254 -13.23 -17.37 -16.61
CA GLN A 254 -13.80 -16.92 -17.89
C GLN A 254 -13.53 -17.91 -19.03
N GLN A 255 -12.33 -18.50 -19.08
CA GLN A 255 -12.00 -19.56 -20.03
C GLN A 255 -12.83 -20.82 -19.77
N GLN A 256 -13.05 -21.20 -18.51
CA GLN A 256 -13.94 -22.31 -18.15
C GLN A 256 -15.41 -22.02 -18.49
N GLN A 257 -15.89 -20.78 -18.31
CA GLN A 257 -17.24 -20.37 -18.71
C GLN A 257 -17.40 -20.32 -20.24
N ARG A 258 -16.39 -19.84 -20.98
CA ARG A 258 -16.38 -19.87 -22.45
C ARG A 258 -16.33 -21.30 -22.98
N GLY A 259 -15.51 -22.17 -22.39
CA GLY A 259 -15.48 -23.59 -22.73
C GLY A 259 -16.81 -24.30 -22.44
N LYS A 260 -17.50 -23.94 -21.35
CA LYS A 260 -18.87 -24.43 -21.07
C LYS A 260 -19.90 -23.92 -22.08
N ASN A 261 -19.83 -22.64 -22.48
CA ASN A 261 -20.75 -22.06 -23.46
C ASN A 261 -20.48 -22.58 -24.89
N GLU A 262 -19.23 -22.83 -25.26
CA GLU A 262 -18.87 -23.49 -26.53
C GLU A 262 -19.30 -24.96 -26.54
N PHE A 263 -19.20 -25.67 -25.41
CA PHE A 263 -19.73 -27.03 -25.29
C PHE A 263 -21.27 -27.08 -25.40
N ILE A 264 -21.96 -26.05 -24.92
CA ILE A 264 -23.42 -25.93 -25.08
C ILE A 264 -23.79 -25.56 -26.52
N MET A 265 -23.04 -24.67 -27.19
CA MET A 265 -23.32 -24.31 -28.59
C MET A 265 -22.95 -25.41 -29.59
N ASN A 266 -21.88 -26.16 -29.36
CA ASN A 266 -21.48 -27.28 -30.23
C ASN A 266 -22.42 -28.49 -30.14
N ASN A 267 -23.18 -28.64 -29.05
CA ASN A 267 -24.22 -29.67 -28.94
C ASN A 267 -25.57 -29.25 -29.55
N VAL A 268 -25.72 -27.99 -29.99
CA VAL A 268 -26.94 -27.50 -30.65
C VAL A 268 -26.79 -27.43 -32.18
N ASN A 269 -25.56 -27.42 -32.71
CA ASN A 269 -25.30 -27.31 -34.14
C ASN A 269 -24.30 -28.36 -34.65
N GLU A 270 -24.55 -29.65 -34.40
CA GLU A 270 -24.01 -30.70 -35.29
C GLU A 270 -24.83 -30.76 -36.57
N ASN A 271 -24.66 -29.73 -37.41
CA ASN A 271 -24.72 -29.83 -38.87
C ASN A 271 -24.14 -28.55 -39.48
N GLU A 272 -23.19 -28.76 -40.40
CA GLU A 272 -22.58 -27.81 -41.35
C GLU A 272 -21.22 -27.17 -41.01
N ASN A 273 -20.21 -27.74 -41.70
CA ASN A 273 -19.14 -27.10 -42.49
C ASN A 273 -18.13 -26.12 -41.86
N HIS A 274 -16.88 -26.61 -41.84
CA HIS A 274 -15.58 -25.92 -41.95
C HIS A 274 -15.54 -24.40 -42.15
N ILE A 275 -14.88 -23.68 -41.22
CA ILE A 275 -13.92 -22.59 -41.53
C ILE A 275 -12.81 -22.57 -40.46
N THR A 276 -11.58 -22.89 -40.83
CA THR A 276 -10.38 -22.65 -40.03
C THR A 276 -9.95 -21.19 -40.17
N LYS A 277 -10.02 -20.41 -39.08
CA LYS A 277 -9.44 -19.06 -38.99
C LYS A 277 -8.26 -19.07 -38.02
N ASN A 278 -7.10 -18.70 -38.55
CA ASN A 278 -5.87 -18.43 -37.80
C ASN A 278 -6.10 -17.32 -36.77
N GLY A 279 -6.31 -17.70 -35.51
CA GLY A 279 -6.20 -16.81 -34.36
C GLY A 279 -4.85 -17.06 -33.70
N SER A 280 -3.94 -16.09 -33.78
CA SER A 280 -2.70 -16.09 -33.01
C SER A 280 -3.05 -16.00 -31.52
N THR A 281 -2.99 -17.13 -30.83
CA THR A 281 -2.96 -17.19 -29.37
C THR A 281 -1.67 -16.51 -28.90
N ILE A 282 -1.82 -15.35 -28.25
CA ILE A 282 -0.72 -14.73 -27.51
C ILE A 282 -0.47 -15.63 -26.29
N ASN A 283 0.49 -16.56 -26.43
CA ASN A 283 1.08 -17.23 -25.28
C ASN A 283 1.90 -16.18 -24.53
N VAL A 284 1.32 -15.63 -23.47
CA VAL A 284 2.10 -14.93 -22.46
C VAL A 284 2.88 -16.02 -21.73
N ASP A 285 4.15 -16.15 -22.05
CA ASP A 285 5.06 -17.07 -21.38
C ASP A 285 5.03 -16.80 -19.87
N ASP A 286 4.42 -17.72 -19.12
CA ASP A 286 4.28 -17.75 -17.65
C ASP A 286 5.65 -17.97 -16.93
N LYS A 287 6.76 -17.73 -17.63
CA LYS A 287 8.13 -18.07 -17.22
C LYS A 287 8.96 -16.87 -16.75
N SER A 288 8.39 -15.66 -16.69
CA SER A 288 9.17 -14.44 -16.46
C SER A 288 9.10 -13.87 -15.03
N PHE A 289 8.30 -14.44 -14.13
CA PHE A 289 8.40 -14.07 -12.71
C PHE A 289 9.41 -15.00 -12.04
N PRO A 290 10.61 -14.52 -11.65
CA PRO A 290 11.50 -15.32 -10.82
C PRO A 290 10.70 -15.80 -9.62
N SER A 291 10.98 -17.03 -9.16
CA SER A 291 10.35 -17.66 -8.00
C SER A 291 10.68 -16.88 -6.73
N LEU A 292 10.07 -15.70 -6.58
CA LEU A 292 10.07 -14.93 -5.35
C LEU A 292 9.44 -15.83 -4.30
N ARG A 293 10.10 -15.91 -3.14
CA ARG A 293 9.53 -16.59 -1.99
C ARG A 293 8.14 -16.00 -1.73
N ARG A 294 7.21 -16.84 -1.31
CA ARG A 294 5.87 -16.41 -0.88
C ARG A 294 6.07 -15.29 0.15
N ILE A 295 5.58 -14.09 -0.15
CA ILE A 295 5.62 -12.95 0.78
C ILE A 295 4.38 -13.09 1.67
N ASP A 296 4.58 -13.45 2.94
CA ASP A 296 3.48 -13.72 3.88
C ASP A 296 2.58 -12.50 4.09
N LEU A 297 3.14 -11.28 4.09
CA LEU A 297 2.40 -10.00 4.11
C LEU A 297 1.38 -9.83 2.97
N LEU A 298 1.64 -10.46 1.83
CA LEU A 298 0.72 -10.47 0.68
C LEU A 298 0.01 -11.81 0.53
N SER A 299 0.33 -12.79 1.37
CA SER A 299 -0.35 -14.06 1.40
C SER A 299 -1.63 -13.91 2.20
N ASP A 300 -2.72 -14.51 1.72
CA ASP A 300 -4.03 -14.44 2.39
C ASP A 300 -4.61 -13.03 2.53
N VAL A 301 -4.14 -11.99 1.84
CA VAL A 301 -4.78 -10.67 1.91
C VAL A 301 -5.83 -10.45 0.82
N VAL A 302 -6.75 -9.52 1.07
CA VAL A 302 -7.69 -8.96 0.09
C VAL A 302 -7.42 -7.49 -0.04
N ASP A 303 -7.25 -7.02 -1.27
CA ASP A 303 -7.28 -5.60 -1.58
C ASP A 303 -8.72 -5.07 -1.48
N LEU A 304 -8.96 -4.17 -0.53
CA LEU A 304 -10.31 -3.66 -0.27
C LEU A 304 -10.81 -2.70 -1.36
N ILE A 305 -9.92 -1.96 -2.05
CA ILE A 305 -10.31 -1.11 -3.18
C ILE A 305 -10.80 -1.99 -4.32
N TRP A 306 -10.04 -3.06 -4.60
CA TRP A 306 -10.41 -4.03 -5.61
C TRP A 306 -11.73 -4.74 -5.22
N ARG A 307 -11.85 -5.20 -3.98
CA ARG A 307 -13.07 -5.85 -3.49
C ARG A 307 -14.30 -4.97 -3.72
N GLU A 308 -14.28 -3.71 -3.31
CA GLU A 308 -15.44 -2.82 -3.47
C GLU A 308 -15.72 -2.53 -4.94
N SER A 309 -14.68 -2.27 -5.74
CA SER A 309 -14.83 -1.90 -7.15
C SER A 309 -15.35 -3.05 -8.03
N PHE A 310 -15.14 -4.33 -7.62
CA PHE A 310 -15.39 -5.50 -8.47
C PHE A 310 -16.36 -6.56 -7.91
N GLN A 311 -16.45 -6.76 -6.59
CA GLN A 311 -17.30 -7.83 -6.02
C GLN A 311 -18.74 -7.38 -5.77
N ASN A 312 -18.98 -6.10 -5.45
CA ASN A 312 -20.31 -5.59 -5.12
C ASN A 312 -21.18 -5.27 -6.35
N LYS A 313 -21.32 -6.23 -7.28
CA LYS A 313 -22.12 -6.08 -8.51
C LYS A 313 -23.61 -5.76 -8.27
N GLN A 314 -24.11 -6.05 -7.07
CA GLN A 314 -25.50 -5.75 -6.69
C GLN A 314 -25.69 -4.31 -6.16
N LYS A 315 -24.60 -3.63 -5.76
CA LYS A 315 -24.66 -2.18 -5.54
C LYS A 315 -24.59 -1.54 -6.92
N THR A 316 -25.44 -0.54 -7.13
CA THR A 316 -25.60 0.21 -8.39
C THR A 316 -24.27 0.54 -9.07
N SER A 317 -24.30 0.70 -10.40
CA SER A 317 -23.16 1.03 -11.27
C SER A 317 -22.29 2.23 -10.83
N SER A 318 -22.69 2.97 -9.79
CA SER A 318 -22.10 4.20 -9.26
C SER A 318 -20.83 4.05 -8.42
N ASN A 319 -20.45 2.87 -7.93
CA ASN A 319 -19.42 2.76 -6.87
C ASN A 319 -18.09 2.18 -7.36
N VAL A 320 -17.47 2.76 -8.40
CA VAL A 320 -16.06 2.48 -8.71
C VAL A 320 -15.21 3.54 -8.03
N ILE A 321 -14.26 3.11 -7.20
CA ILE A 321 -13.28 4.03 -6.62
C ILE A 321 -12.35 4.46 -7.75
N LEU A 322 -12.33 5.75 -8.07
CA LEU A 322 -11.42 6.27 -9.09
C LEU A 322 -9.96 6.27 -8.59
N PRO A 323 -8.97 6.35 -9.49
CA PRO A 323 -7.57 6.45 -9.11
C PRO A 323 -7.32 7.58 -8.11
N THR A 324 -6.63 7.28 -7.01
CA THR A 324 -6.31 8.26 -5.96
C THR A 324 -5.02 9.04 -6.23
N PHE A 325 -4.35 8.73 -7.33
CA PHE A 325 -3.10 9.34 -7.75
C PHE A 325 -3.08 9.41 -9.29
N THR A 326 -2.45 10.38 -9.97
CA THR A 326 -1.76 11.59 -9.48
C THR A 326 -2.55 12.83 -9.83
N PHE A 327 -2.75 13.73 -8.88
CA PHE A 327 -3.50 14.97 -9.11
C PHE A 327 -2.60 16.20 -9.08
N LYS A 328 -3.02 17.28 -9.72
CA LYS A 328 -2.38 18.58 -9.53
C LYS A 328 -2.67 19.09 -8.11
N VAL A 329 -1.63 19.50 -7.40
CA VAL A 329 -1.76 20.04 -6.04
C VAL A 329 -2.39 21.44 -6.11
N GLY A 330 -3.43 21.68 -5.31
CA GLY A 330 -4.16 22.95 -5.28
C GLY A 330 -5.23 23.12 -6.36
N ASP A 331 -5.47 22.13 -7.21
CA ASP A 331 -6.65 22.12 -8.09
C ASP A 331 -7.93 21.95 -7.25
N VAL A 332 -8.96 22.71 -7.57
CA VAL A 332 -10.30 22.57 -6.98
C VAL A 332 -11.04 21.36 -7.57
N PRO A 333 -11.92 20.69 -6.82
CA PRO A 333 -12.75 19.60 -7.36
C PRO A 333 -13.66 20.06 -8.52
N PRO A 334 -13.90 19.22 -9.55
CA PRO A 334 -13.24 17.94 -9.79
C PRO A 334 -11.78 18.14 -10.22
N ARG A 335 -10.86 17.43 -9.55
CA ARG A 335 -9.43 17.61 -9.74
C ARG A 335 -8.98 17.00 -11.06
N SER A 336 -8.06 17.68 -11.75
CA SER A 336 -7.43 17.12 -12.95
C SER A 336 -6.23 16.25 -12.58
N TYR A 337 -6.06 15.12 -13.28
CA TYR A 337 -4.85 14.34 -13.16
C TYR A 337 -3.63 15.15 -13.63
N ALA A 338 -2.52 15.02 -12.90
CA ALA A 338 -1.26 15.61 -13.31
C ALA A 338 -0.69 14.78 -14.46
N ASN A 339 -0.33 15.45 -15.56
CA ASN A 339 0.30 14.82 -16.74
C ASN A 339 1.75 14.37 -16.49
N LYS A 340 2.08 14.00 -15.26
CA LYS A 340 3.43 13.62 -14.84
C LYS A 340 3.61 12.11 -14.74
N ARG A 341 2.57 11.39 -14.30
CA ARG A 341 2.56 9.95 -14.02
C ARG A 341 1.19 9.39 -14.38
N THR A 342 1.14 8.12 -14.76
CA THR A 342 -0.12 7.42 -15.06
C THR A 342 -1.01 7.38 -13.81
N PRO A 343 -2.33 7.69 -13.93
CA PRO A 343 -3.25 7.56 -12.82
C PRO A 343 -3.29 6.12 -12.29
N SER A 344 -3.31 5.92 -10.97
CA SER A 344 -3.24 4.60 -10.33
C SER A 344 -3.81 4.60 -8.91
N TRP A 345 -4.10 3.41 -8.36
CA TRP A 345 -4.33 3.20 -6.93
C TRP A 345 -2.99 2.88 -6.25
N THR A 346 -2.27 3.91 -5.82
CA THR A 346 -1.00 3.76 -5.11
C THR A 346 -1.20 3.43 -3.64
N ASP A 347 -2.13 4.14 -3.02
CA ASP A 347 -2.54 3.94 -1.64
C ASP A 347 -3.48 2.75 -1.60
N ARG A 348 -3.15 1.76 -0.78
CA ARG A 348 -3.91 0.51 -0.68
C ARG A 348 -4.27 0.22 0.76
N ILE A 349 -5.34 -0.55 0.93
CA ILE A 349 -5.70 -1.18 2.20
C ILE A 349 -5.89 -2.66 1.89
N LEU A 350 -4.95 -3.48 2.35
CA LEU A 350 -4.98 -4.93 2.23
C LEU A 350 -5.25 -5.53 3.59
N VAL A 351 -6.19 -6.46 3.67
CA VAL A 351 -6.58 -7.10 4.94
C VAL A 351 -6.57 -8.61 4.78
N SER A 352 -6.00 -9.31 5.76
CA SER A 352 -6.07 -10.78 5.80
C SER A 352 -7.51 -11.29 5.64
N GLN A 353 -7.71 -12.29 4.77
CA GLN A 353 -8.98 -12.97 4.57
C GLN A 353 -9.43 -13.61 5.89
N ARG A 354 -8.50 -14.17 6.68
CA ARG A 354 -8.79 -14.68 8.03
C ARG A 354 -9.36 -13.62 8.97
N LEU A 355 -9.03 -12.33 8.81
CA LEU A 355 -9.71 -11.27 9.55
C LEU A 355 -11.13 -11.04 9.04
N LEU A 356 -11.36 -11.17 7.73
CA LEU A 356 -12.66 -10.87 7.10
C LEU A 356 -13.65 -12.05 7.08
N LEU A 357 -13.24 -13.24 7.50
CA LEU A 357 -14.07 -14.45 7.42
C LEU A 357 -15.20 -14.48 8.46
N LEU A 358 -16.35 -13.89 8.09
CA LEU A 358 -17.74 -14.40 8.30
C LEU A 358 -18.65 -13.96 7.13
N LEU A 359 -18.20 -14.06 5.87
CA LEU A 359 -18.98 -13.56 4.72
C LEU A 359 -18.94 -14.45 3.45
N LEU A 360 -18.65 -15.74 3.56
CA LEU A 360 -18.75 -16.66 2.41
C LEU A 360 -19.73 -17.83 2.60
N SER A 361 -20.49 -17.90 3.69
CA SER A 361 -21.38 -19.05 3.93
C SER A 361 -22.80 -18.94 3.37
N GLU A 362 -23.14 -17.94 2.54
CA GLU A 362 -24.54 -17.82 2.07
C GLU A 362 -24.78 -17.60 0.57
N SER A 363 -23.77 -17.53 -0.33
CA SER A 363 -24.15 -17.44 -1.77
C SER A 363 -23.19 -17.90 -2.87
N ASP A 364 -21.98 -18.42 -2.61
CA ASP A 364 -21.17 -19.01 -3.69
C ASP A 364 -20.36 -20.22 -3.20
N ASP A 365 -20.92 -21.41 -3.43
CA ASP A 365 -20.20 -22.69 -3.42
C ASP A 365 -19.09 -22.64 -4.49
N ASN A 366 -17.92 -22.09 -4.17
CA ASN A 366 -16.64 -22.37 -4.85
C ASN A 366 -15.38 -21.78 -4.19
N TRP A 367 -15.45 -21.22 -2.99
CA TRP A 367 -14.22 -20.86 -2.25
C TRP A 367 -13.68 -22.07 -1.50
N ILE A 368 -13.00 -22.96 -2.23
CA ILE A 368 -12.17 -24.00 -1.60
C ILE A 368 -10.95 -23.28 -1.00
N CYS A 369 -11.04 -22.97 0.28
CA CYS A 369 -9.91 -22.63 1.11
C CYS A 369 -9.01 -23.88 1.20
N CYS A 370 -7.92 -23.90 0.45
CA CYS A 370 -6.88 -24.91 0.60
C CYS A 370 -6.01 -24.56 1.81
N ASP A 371 -6.49 -24.87 3.01
CA ASP A 371 -5.65 -25.09 4.19
C ASP A 371 -6.17 -26.38 4.86
N LYS A 372 -5.67 -27.53 4.38
CA LYS A 372 -5.79 -28.79 5.10
C LYS A 372 -4.55 -28.95 5.98
N ASP A 373 -4.56 -28.29 7.12
CA ASP A 373 -3.74 -28.66 8.28
C ASP A 373 -4.66 -28.74 9.50
N GLN A 374 -5.49 -29.79 9.54
CA GLN A 374 -6.09 -30.25 10.78
C GLN A 374 -5.11 -31.20 11.45
N GLU A 375 -4.16 -30.67 12.20
CA GLU A 375 -3.51 -31.44 13.27
C GLU A 375 -4.25 -31.15 14.58
N THR A 376 -4.93 -32.19 15.05
CA THR A 376 -5.49 -32.31 16.39
C THR A 376 -4.39 -32.16 17.44
N MET A 377 -4.40 -31.06 18.20
CA MET A 377 -3.66 -30.96 19.46
C MET A 377 -4.63 -31.05 20.64
N HIS A 378 -4.63 -32.24 21.26
CA HIS A 378 -4.94 -32.39 22.68
C HIS A 378 -3.70 -31.98 23.48
N SER A 379 -3.83 -31.03 24.40
CA SER A 379 -2.98 -30.96 25.58
C SER A 379 -3.63 -30.12 26.68
N GLU A 380 -3.15 -30.39 27.89
CA GLU A 380 -3.80 -30.25 29.19
C GLU A 380 -3.83 -28.83 29.76
N GLU A 381 -4.62 -28.70 30.82
CA GLU A 381 -4.85 -27.52 31.66
C GLU A 381 -3.56 -26.97 32.29
N GLU A 382 -3.10 -25.81 31.84
CA GLU A 382 -2.47 -24.80 32.71
C GLU A 382 -2.96 -23.42 32.28
N GLY A 383 -3.22 -22.54 33.26
CA GLY A 383 -3.97 -21.29 33.12
C GLY A 383 -3.31 -20.19 32.27
N ILE A 384 -3.15 -20.45 30.97
CA ILE A 384 -2.81 -19.45 29.97
C ILE A 384 -4.10 -18.72 29.61
N GLN A 385 -4.12 -17.40 29.79
CA GLN A 385 -5.16 -16.54 29.23
C GLN A 385 -5.19 -16.72 27.71
N GLN A 386 -6.11 -17.57 27.22
CA GLN A 386 -7.08 -17.20 26.19
C GLN A 386 -6.74 -15.92 25.40
N PRO A 387 -5.85 -15.86 24.38
CA PRO A 387 -5.74 -14.64 23.57
C PRO A 387 -7.13 -14.27 23.06
N LEU A 388 -7.49 -12.99 23.20
CA LEU A 388 -8.77 -12.47 22.79
C LEU A 388 -8.88 -12.67 21.27
N LEU A 389 -9.63 -13.68 20.83
CA LEU A 389 -9.88 -13.89 19.41
C LEU A 389 -10.69 -12.70 18.90
N VAL A 390 -10.05 -11.83 18.11
CA VAL A 390 -10.80 -10.88 17.28
C VAL A 390 -11.66 -11.73 16.35
N GLY A 391 -12.99 -11.61 16.48
CA GLY A 391 -13.93 -12.26 15.61
C GLY A 391 -13.90 -11.67 14.21
N SER A 392 -14.80 -12.10 13.36
CA SER A 392 -14.82 -11.71 11.95
C SER A 392 -15.01 -10.21 11.74
N GLY A 393 -14.30 -9.65 10.78
CA GLY A 393 -14.44 -8.28 10.30
C GLY A 393 -15.43 -8.18 9.13
N GLU A 394 -16.32 -7.21 9.22
CA GLU A 394 -17.19 -6.76 8.13
C GLU A 394 -16.73 -5.38 7.65
N VAL A 395 -16.42 -5.24 6.36
CA VAL A 395 -16.12 -3.93 5.77
C VAL A 395 -17.44 -3.19 5.58
N THR A 396 -17.66 -2.16 6.40
CA THR A 396 -18.91 -1.38 6.38
C THR A 396 -18.82 -0.17 5.44
N SER A 397 -17.61 0.40 5.28
CA SER A 397 -17.35 1.42 4.28
C SER A 397 -15.90 1.36 3.78
N ILE A 398 -15.71 1.80 2.55
CA ILE A 398 -14.43 2.17 1.97
C ILE A 398 -14.68 3.29 0.97
N GLY A 399 -13.80 4.28 0.93
CA GLY A 399 -13.97 5.42 0.05
C GLY A 399 -12.77 6.35 0.06
N THR A 400 -12.91 7.42 -0.72
CA THR A 400 -11.93 8.49 -0.83
C THR A 400 -12.48 9.78 -0.24
N ASN A 401 -11.61 10.75 0.03
CA ASN A 401 -12.03 12.09 0.42
C ASN A 401 -11.49 13.13 -0.56
N ASP A 402 -12.27 13.42 -1.60
CA ASP A 402 -11.87 14.28 -2.72
C ASP A 402 -11.79 15.77 -2.34
N ASP A 403 -12.40 16.17 -1.21
CA ASP A 403 -12.38 17.54 -0.69
C ASP A 403 -10.99 17.92 -0.13
N ILE A 404 -10.15 16.93 0.19
CA ILE A 404 -8.80 17.15 0.68
C ILE A 404 -7.83 17.30 -0.51
N VAL A 405 -7.48 18.55 -0.82
CA VAL A 405 -6.67 18.92 -2.00
C VAL A 405 -5.21 19.28 -1.68
N LEU A 406 -4.71 18.87 -0.51
CA LEU A 406 -3.38 19.22 0.00
C LEU A 406 -2.23 18.43 -0.63
N SER A 407 -2.52 17.33 -1.31
CA SER A 407 -1.55 16.39 -1.86
C SER A 407 -1.89 16.00 -3.30
N ASP A 408 -0.93 15.50 -4.07
CA ASP A 408 -1.16 14.84 -5.37
C ASP A 408 -1.80 13.45 -5.22
N HIS A 409 -2.00 13.01 -3.98
CA HIS A 409 -2.83 11.88 -3.58
C HIS A 409 -4.18 12.34 -3.02
N ILE A 410 -5.20 11.48 -3.17
CA ILE A 410 -6.48 11.60 -2.47
C ILE A 410 -6.48 10.64 -1.27
N PRO A 411 -6.82 11.10 -0.05
CA PRO A 411 -6.90 10.23 1.11
C PRO A 411 -7.89 9.09 0.93
N LEU A 412 -7.46 7.89 1.30
CA LEU A 412 -8.25 6.66 1.32
C LEU A 412 -8.66 6.33 2.76
N HIS A 413 -9.90 5.91 2.97
CA HIS A 413 -10.40 5.49 4.27
C HIS A 413 -11.18 4.17 4.17
N CYS A 414 -11.23 3.43 5.28
CA CYS A 414 -12.04 2.23 5.41
C CYS A 414 -12.53 2.09 6.85
N LEU A 415 -13.77 1.60 7.00
CA LEU A 415 -14.33 1.21 8.28
C LEU A 415 -14.59 -0.30 8.31
N ILE A 416 -13.93 -0.99 9.22
CA ILE A 416 -14.07 -2.43 9.44
C ILE A 416 -14.67 -2.65 10.82
N HIS A 417 -15.81 -3.34 10.86
CA HIS A 417 -16.48 -3.72 12.09
C HIS A 417 -16.11 -5.16 12.45
N PHE A 418 -15.34 -5.34 13.52
CA PHE A 418 -14.99 -6.66 14.04
C PHE A 418 -16.07 -7.11 15.04
N LYS A 419 -16.61 -8.31 14.84
CA LYS A 419 -17.63 -8.93 15.70
C LYS A 419 -17.02 -9.66 16.89
#